data_AF-A0A7Y0SC81-F1
#
_entry.id   AF-A0A7Y0SC81-F1
#
_cell.length_a   1.000
_cell.length_b   1.000
_cell.length_c   1.000
_cell.angle_alpha   90.00
_cell.angle_beta   90.00
_cell.angle_gamma   90.00
#
_symmetry.space_group_name_H-M   'P 1'
#
loop_
_entity.id
_entity.type
_entity.pdbx_description
1 polymer ?
#
loop_
_entity_poly.entity_id
_entity_poly.type
_entity_poly.pdbx_seq_one_letter_code
_entity_poly.pdbx_strand_id
1 'polypeptide(L)'
;VYGGLVSFGESIQGMGEAGAGVYAFFNRLLIPVGLHHALNSVFWFDVAGINDIPNFLGGAKSLAEGTATVGVTGMYQAGFFPIMMFGLPGAALAM
;
A
#
# COMPACT_ATOMS: atom_id res chain seq x y z
N VAL A 1 -15.35 -4.51 12.67
CA VAL A 1 -14.98 -4.19 11.27
C VAL A 1 -13.50 -3.85 11.15
N TYR A 2 -13.01 -2.80 11.82
CA TYR A 2 -11.60 -2.39 11.77
C TYR A 2 -10.61 -3.53 12.04
N GLY A 3 -10.74 -4.25 13.17
CA GLY A 3 -9.85 -5.37 13.49
C GLY A 3 -9.88 -6.53 12.47
N GLY A 4 -11.00 -6.72 11.76
CA GLY A 4 -11.08 -7.70 10.68
C GLY A 4 -10.30 -7.28 9.43
N LEU A 5 -10.28 -5.97 9.12
CA LEU A 5 -9.46 -5.41 8.04
C LEU A 5 -7.97 -5.44 8.37
N VAL A 6 -7.62 -5.21 9.65
CA VAL A 6 -6.24 -5.35 10.14
C VAL A 6 -5.77 -6.79 9.99
N SER A 7 -6.53 -7.76 10.51
CA SER A 7 -6.21 -9.18 10.40
C SER A 7 -6.13 -9.64 8.92
N PHE A 8 -7.00 -9.12 8.06
CA PHE A 8 -6.90 -9.36 6.61
C PHE A 8 -5.61 -8.78 6.02
N GLY A 9 -5.26 -7.53 6.35
CA GLY A 9 -4.01 -6.91 5.89
C GLY A 9 -2.77 -7.66 6.35
N GLU A 10 -2.71 -8.05 7.61
CA GLU A 10 -1.63 -8.88 8.18
C GLU A 10 -1.53 -10.23 7.48
N SER A 11 -2.66 -10.86 7.12
CA SER A 11 -2.66 -12.17 6.44
C SER A 11 -1.99 -12.14 5.06
N ILE A 12 -1.94 -10.98 4.41
CA ILE A 12 -1.32 -10.81 3.09
C ILE A 12 0.06 -10.14 3.16
N GLN A 13 0.48 -9.67 4.35
CA GLN A 13 1.69 -8.86 4.58
C GLN A 13 3.01 -9.54 4.16
N GLY A 14 3.06 -10.87 4.06
CA GLY A 14 4.25 -11.63 3.65
C GLY A 14 4.23 -12.16 2.20
N MET A 15 3.19 -11.86 1.42
CA MET A 15 2.96 -12.51 0.12
C MET A 15 3.71 -11.84 -1.05
N GLY A 16 4.58 -10.86 -0.79
CA GLY A 16 5.32 -10.17 -1.83
C GLY A 16 4.41 -9.42 -2.82
N GLU A 17 4.75 -9.50 -4.10
CA GLU A 17 4.01 -8.88 -5.21
C GLU A 17 2.55 -9.36 -5.32
N ALA A 18 2.27 -10.63 -5.00
CA ALA A 18 0.92 -11.16 -4.97
C ALA A 18 0.09 -10.49 -3.86
N GLY A 19 0.69 -10.29 -2.68
CA GLY A 19 0.08 -9.55 -1.58
C GLY A 19 -0.22 -8.10 -1.96
N ALA A 20 0.72 -7.44 -2.65
CA ALA A 20 0.54 -6.07 -3.14
C ALA A 20 -0.60 -5.97 -4.17
N GLY A 21 -0.76 -6.96 -5.04
CA GLY A 21 -1.88 -7.05 -5.99
C GLY A 21 -3.23 -7.22 -5.29
N VAL A 22 -3.32 -8.14 -4.32
CA VAL A 22 -4.53 -8.35 -3.50
C VAL A 22 -4.88 -7.09 -2.72
N TYR A 23 -3.89 -6.49 -2.06
CA TYR A 23 -4.04 -5.22 -1.36
C TYR A 23 -4.61 -4.14 -2.30
N ALA A 24 -4.01 -3.95 -3.48
CA ALA A 24 -4.43 -2.90 -4.41
C ALA A 24 -5.88 -3.11 -4.88
N PHE A 25 -6.27 -4.35 -5.16
CA PHE A 25 -7.65 -4.70 -5.53
C PHE A 25 -8.64 -4.30 -4.44
N PHE A 26 -8.42 -4.75 -3.20
CA PHE A 26 -9.32 -4.44 -2.08
C PHE A 26 -9.27 -2.97 -1.69
N ASN A 27 -8.11 -2.32 -1.81
CA ASN A 27 -7.99 -0.89 -1.60
C ASN A 27 -8.94 -0.10 -2.49
N ARG A 28 -9.03 -0.48 -3.78
CA ARG A 28 -9.93 0.17 -4.73
C ARG A 28 -11.39 -0.22 -4.50
N LEU A 29 -11.66 -1.49 -4.22
CA LEU A 29 -13.01 -1.97 -3.94
C LEU A 29 -13.65 -1.27 -2.72
N LEU A 30 -12.83 -0.90 -1.73
CA LEU A 30 -13.28 -0.27 -0.48
C LEU A 30 -13.34 1.27 -0.54
N ILE A 31 -13.02 1.90 -1.68
CA ILE A 31 -13.14 3.35 -1.86
C ILE A 31 -14.57 3.87 -1.61
N PRO A 32 -15.63 3.29 -2.21
CA PRO A 32 -16.99 3.83 -2.11
C PRO A 32 -17.53 3.90 -0.67
N VAL A 33 -16.98 3.09 0.23
CA VAL A 33 -17.39 2.98 1.64
C VAL A 33 -16.35 3.56 2.60
N GLY A 34 -15.26 4.14 2.11
CA GLY A 34 -14.21 4.75 2.93
C GLY A 34 -13.32 3.78 3.72
N LEU A 35 -13.57 2.46 3.66
CA LEU A 35 -12.84 1.45 4.45
C LEU A 35 -11.41 1.20 3.99
N HIS A 36 -11.04 1.70 2.81
CA HIS A 36 -9.66 1.64 2.30
C HIS A 36 -8.65 2.35 3.22
N HIS A 37 -9.06 3.34 4.01
CA HIS A 37 -8.20 3.97 5.03
C HIS A 37 -7.75 2.99 6.12
N ALA A 38 -8.66 2.13 6.59
CA ALA A 38 -8.31 1.12 7.59
C ALA A 38 -7.32 0.09 7.04
N LEU A 39 -7.48 -0.30 5.77
CA LEU A 39 -6.56 -1.20 5.08
C LEU A 39 -5.20 -0.52 4.84
N ASN A 40 -5.18 0.75 4.42
CA ASN A 40 -3.96 1.55 4.26
C ASN A 40 -3.15 1.57 5.56
N SER A 41 -3.81 1.75 6.70
CA SER A 41 -3.11 1.90 7.98
C SER A 41 -2.23 0.71 8.36
N VAL A 42 -2.56 -0.50 7.92
CA VAL A 42 -1.76 -1.71 8.17
C VAL A 42 -0.39 -1.62 7.50
N PHE A 43 -0.35 -1.13 6.26
CA PHE A 43 0.85 -1.09 5.45
C PHE A 43 1.59 0.24 5.57
N TRP A 44 0.87 1.33 5.37
CA TRP A 44 1.45 2.67 5.26
C TRP A 44 1.97 3.20 6.59
N PHE A 45 1.40 2.73 7.71
CA PHE A 45 1.74 3.16 9.06
C PHE A 45 2.12 1.96 9.93
N ASP A 46 2.62 2.26 11.12
CA ASP A 46 3.20 1.26 12.04
C ASP A 46 2.15 0.41 12.79
N VAL A 47 1.01 0.12 12.16
CA VAL A 47 -0.05 -0.69 12.80
C VAL A 47 0.33 -2.17 12.86
N ALA A 48 1.09 -2.66 11.86
CA ALA A 48 1.56 -4.04 11.79
C ALA A 48 3.09 -4.14 11.60
N GLY A 49 3.84 -3.13 12.05
CA GLY A 49 5.31 -3.14 12.02
C GLY A 49 5.95 -2.87 10.65
N ILE A 50 5.19 -2.38 9.65
CA ILE A 50 5.72 -2.08 8.30
C ILE A 50 6.18 -0.62 8.21
N ASN A 51 5.28 0.32 8.53
CA ASN A 51 5.54 1.76 8.49
C ASN A 51 6.08 2.24 7.13
N ASP A 52 5.41 1.83 6.04
CA ASP A 52 5.96 1.89 4.67
C ASP A 52 6.11 3.34 4.15
N ILE A 53 5.23 4.28 4.52
CA ILE A 53 5.33 5.68 4.08
C ILE A 53 6.61 6.35 4.63
N PRO A 54 6.84 6.40 5.96
CA PRO A 54 8.04 7.01 6.51
C PRO A 54 9.33 6.36 6.00
N ASN A 55 9.36 5.03 5.90
CA ASN A 55 10.53 4.28 5.46
C ASN A 55 10.82 4.47 3.97
N PHE A 56 9.79 4.59 3.13
CA PHE A 56 9.97 4.90 1.71
C PHE A 56 10.44 6.34 1.49
N LEU A 57 9.83 7.31 2.17
CA LEU A 57 10.19 8.73 2.03
C LEU A 57 11.58 9.05 2.59
N GLY A 58 12.05 8.30 3.59
CA GLY A 58 13.39 8.45 4.12
C GLY A 58 14.50 8.03 3.14
N GLY A 59 14.17 7.26 2.09
CA GLY A 59 15.06 6.97 0.97
C GLY A 59 16.43 6.46 1.40
N ALA A 60 17.49 7.17 1.00
CA ALA A 60 18.88 6.80 1.33
C ALA A 60 19.15 6.69 2.84
N LYS A 61 18.48 7.51 3.66
CA LYS A 61 18.59 7.44 5.12
C LYS A 61 18.02 6.12 5.64
N SER A 62 16.80 5.77 5.23
CA SER A 62 16.15 4.53 5.66
C SER A 62 16.90 3.27 5.18
N LEU A 63 17.52 3.35 4.00
CA LEU A 63 18.41 2.29 3.52
C LEU A 63 19.67 2.16 4.39
N ALA A 64 20.30 3.28 4.76
CA ALA A 64 21.49 3.29 5.62
C ALA A 64 21.19 2.82 7.06
N GLU A 65 19.99 3.11 7.57
CA GLU A 65 19.51 2.70 8.90
C GLU A 65 18.93 1.28 8.93
N GLY A 66 18.82 0.61 7.78
CA GLY A 66 18.27 -0.74 7.67
C GLY A 66 16.75 -0.82 7.86
N THR A 67 16.05 0.32 7.85
CA THR A 67 14.58 0.41 7.98
C THR A 67 13.86 0.32 6.63
N ALA A 68 14.61 0.33 5.52
CA ALA A 68 14.07 0.09 4.18
C ALA A 68 14.86 -0.99 3.44
N THR A 69 14.17 -1.72 2.56
CA THR A 69 14.75 -2.70 1.63
C THR A 69 14.32 -2.37 0.21
N VAL A 70 15.30 -2.28 -0.70
CA VAL A 70 15.06 -1.99 -2.12
C VAL A 70 14.13 -3.04 -2.73
N GLY A 71 13.09 -2.58 -3.42
CA GLY A 71 12.09 -3.45 -4.06
C GLY A 71 11.02 -4.00 -3.11
N VAL A 72 11.15 -3.80 -1.80
CA VAL A 72 10.17 -4.26 -0.78
C VAL A 72 9.47 -3.08 -0.15
N THR A 73 10.25 -2.12 0.38
CA THR A 73 9.69 -0.92 1.01
C THR A 73 9.03 -0.03 -0.05
N GLY A 74 7.79 0.33 0.20
CA GLY A 74 6.93 1.08 -0.70
C GLY A 74 6.15 0.21 -1.68
N MET A 75 6.28 -1.12 -1.67
CA MET A 75 5.64 -1.99 -2.65
C MET A 75 4.10 -1.87 -2.65
N TYR A 76 3.49 -1.73 -1.47
CA TYR A 76 2.03 -1.60 -1.33
C TYR A 76 1.49 -0.23 -1.78
N GLN A 77 2.35 0.78 -1.92
CA GLN A 77 1.96 2.10 -2.42
C GLN A 77 2.41 2.35 -3.87
N ALA A 78 3.39 1.60 -4.37
CA ALA A 78 4.00 1.80 -5.68
C ALA A 78 2.98 1.79 -6.84
N GLY A 79 1.93 0.96 -6.75
CA GLY A 79 0.88 0.89 -7.77
C GLY A 79 0.06 2.17 -7.93
N PHE A 80 0.08 3.08 -6.96
CA PHE A 80 -0.72 4.31 -7.00
C PHE A 80 -0.14 5.32 -7.98
N PHE A 81 1.19 5.40 -8.11
CA PHE A 81 1.86 6.35 -8.99
C PHE A 81 1.42 6.23 -10.45
N PRO A 82 1.57 5.07 -11.13
CA PRO A 82 1.16 4.94 -12.52
C PRO A 82 -0.36 5.09 -12.72
N ILE A 83 -1.17 4.65 -11.76
CA ILE A 83 -2.63 4.82 -11.82
C ILE A 83 -3.00 6.31 -11.77
N MET A 84 -2.43 7.08 -10.86
CA MET A 84 -2.76 8.51 -10.73
C MET A 84 -2.15 9.35 -11.86
N MET A 85 -0.99 8.96 -12.38
CA MET A 85 -0.30 9.69 -13.46
C MET A 85 -0.91 9.42 -14.84
N PHE A 86 -1.34 8.18 -15.10
CA PHE A 86 -1.73 7.75 -16.45
C PHE A 86 -3.04 6.95 -16.48
N GLY A 87 -3.26 6.08 -15.50
CA GLY A 87 -4.44 5.20 -15.48
C GLY A 87 -5.76 5.97 -15.39
N LEU A 88 -5.89 6.86 -14.41
CA LEU A 88 -7.10 7.66 -14.20
C LEU A 88 -7.35 8.68 -15.32
N PRO A 89 -6.34 9.46 -15.78
CA PRO A 89 -6.50 10.29 -16.98
C PRO A 89 -6.87 9.48 -18.23
N GLY A 90 -6.27 8.30 -18.42
CA GLY A 90 -6.59 7.40 -19.53
C GLY A 90 -8.02 6.87 -19.46
N ALA A 91 -8.51 6.51 -18.27
CA ALA A 91 -9.89 6.10 -18.07
C ALA A 91 -10.87 7.24 -18.33
N ALA A 92 -10.54 8.47 -17.90
CA ALA A 92 -11.34 9.64 -18.19
C ALA A 92 -11.39 9.99 -19.69
N LEU A 93 -10.28 9.78 -20.43
CA LEU A 93 -10.23 9.98 -21.88
C LEU A 93 -11.07 8.95 -22.66
N ALA A 94 -11.24 7.75 -22.12
CA ALA A 94 -11.98 6.66 -22.76
C ALA A 94 -13.51 6.74 -22.57
N MET A 95 -13.98 7.57 -21.64
CA MET A 95 -15.39 7.76 -21.27
C MET A 95 -16.03 8.89 -22.08
#